data_AF-A0A1T5IZV3-F1
#
_entry.id   AF-A0A1T5IZV3-F1
#
_cell.length_a   1.000
_cell.length_b   1.000
_cell.length_c   1.000
_cell.angle_alpha   90.00
_cell.angle_beta   90.00
_cell.angle_gamma   90.00
#
_symmetry.space_group_name_H-M   'P 1'
#
loop_
_entity.id
_entity.type
_entity.pdbx_description
1 polymer ?
#
loop_
_entity_poly.entity_id
_entity_poly.type
_entity_poly.pdbx_seq_one_letter_code
_entity_poly.pdbx_strand_id
1 'polypeptide(L)' 'MTDIYSSDSGWTRAPSAPRLTLSLAAELRAQGVTMVRTRWRFTTKEFTIASLIPPD' A
#
# COMPACT_ATOMS: atom_id res chain seq x y z
N MET A 1 8.21 -1.42 -8.63
CA MET A 1 8.46 -0.38 -7.62
C MET A 1 7.17 -0.18 -6.86
N THR A 2 7.23 -0.25 -5.54
CA THR A 2 6.08 -0.09 -4.66
C THR A 2 6.38 1.04 -3.70
N ASP A 3 5.48 2.01 -3.61
CA ASP A 3 5.52 3.11 -2.65
C ASP A 3 4.28 3.01 -1.76
N ILE A 4 4.41 3.41 -0.51
CA ILE A 4 3.35 3.44 0.49
C ILE A 4 3.17 4.87 0.96
N TYR A 5 1.94 5.26 1.24
CA TYR A 5 1.61 6.58 1.74
C TYR A 5 1.11 6.48 3.19
N SER A 6 1.76 7.24 4.08
CA SER A 6 1.26 7.51 5.42
C SER A 6 0.94 9.00 5.56
N SER A 7 -0.04 9.34 6.42
CA SER A 7 -0.38 10.73 6.73
C SER A 7 0.82 11.52 7.28
N ASP A 8 1.67 10.83 8.05
CA ASP A 8 2.75 11.44 8.82
C ASP A 8 4.03 11.62 8.01
N SER A 9 4.29 10.76 7.02
CA SER A 9 5.55 10.73 6.26
C SER A 9 5.37 10.95 4.75
N GLY A 10 4.14 10.96 4.25
CA GLY A 10 3.85 11.03 2.82
C GLY A 10 4.25 9.75 2.08
N TRP A 11 4.64 9.90 0.80
CA TRP A 11 5.06 8.76 -0.04
C TRP A 11 6.46 8.28 0.34
N THR A 12 6.55 7.06 0.82
CA THR A 12 7.82 6.38 1.12
C THR A 12 7.94 5.12 0.27
N ARG A 13 9.16 4.78 -0.13
CA ARG A 13 9.40 3.57 -0.93
C ARG A 13 9.30 2.35 -0.03
N ALA A 14 8.50 1.36 -0.42
CA ALA A 14 8.41 0.11 0.33
C ALA A 14 9.79 -0.60 0.32
N PRO A 15 10.26 -1.11 1.47
CA PRO A 15 11.59 -1.70 1.60
C PRO A 15 11.78 -2.96 0.74
N SER A 16 10.69 -3.67 0.46
CA SER A 16 10.62 -4.76 -0.50
C SER A 16 9.47 -4.49 -1.47
N ALA A 17 9.46 -5.10 -2.67
CA ALA A 17 8.32 -5.05 -3.58
C ALA A 17 7.33 -6.13 -3.15
N PRO A 18 6.45 -5.87 -2.16
CA PRO A 18 5.71 -6.95 -1.56
C PRO A 18 4.54 -7.28 -2.49
N ARG A 19 4.15 -8.55 -2.57
CA ARG A 19 2.84 -8.86 -3.13
C ARG A 19 1.81 -8.27 -2.17
N LEU A 20 0.91 -7.43 -2.67
CA LEU A 20 -0.21 -6.89 -1.91
C LEU A 20 -1.17 -8.03 -1.54
N THR A 21 -0.96 -8.62 -0.37
CA THR A 21 -1.84 -9.62 0.24
C THR A 21 -2.73 -8.94 1.29
N LEU A 22 -3.82 -9.60 1.68
CA LEU A 22 -4.71 -9.12 2.73
C LEU A 22 -3.98 -8.92 4.07
N SER A 23 -3.14 -9.87 4.47
CA SER A 23 -2.35 -9.79 5.71
C SER A 23 -1.42 -8.58 5.70
N LEU A 24 -0.74 -8.33 4.58
CA LEU A 24 0.12 -7.16 4.43
C LEU A 24 -0.70 -5.85 4.45
N ALA A 25 -1.88 -5.83 3.83
CA ALA A 25 -2.74 -4.66 3.87
C ALA A 25 -3.17 -4.34 5.31
N ALA A 26 -3.47 -5.36 6.12
CA ALA A 26 -3.78 -5.20 7.54
C ALA A 26 -2.56 -4.70 8.34
N GLU A 27 -1.36 -5.23 8.10
CA GLU A 27 -0.12 -4.75 8.73
C GLU A 27 0.17 -3.29 8.39
N LEU A 28 0.05 -2.92 7.11
CA LEU A 28 0.22 -1.55 6.63
C LEU A 28 -0.80 -0.60 7.28
N ARG A 29 -2.06 -1.03 7.40
CA ARG A 29 -3.09 -0.27 8.13
C ARG A 29 -2.69 -0.04 9.59
N ALA A 30 -2.19 -1.08 10.27
CA ALA A 30 -1.72 -0.96 11.65
C ALA A 30 -0.53 0.00 11.80
N GLN A 31 0.25 0.18 10.73
CA GLN A 31 1.36 1.16 10.65
C GLN A 31 0.91 2.57 10.23
N GLY A 32 -0.39 2.81 10.03
CA GLY A 32 -0.92 4.12 9.61
C GLY A 32 -0.79 4.41 8.11
N VAL A 33 -0.49 3.39 7.30
CA VAL A 33 -0.46 3.51 5.84
C VAL A 33 -1.88 3.47 5.29
N THR A 34 -2.21 4.40 4.40
CA THR A 34 -3.57 4.54 3.84
C THR A 34 -3.62 4.25 2.34
N MET A 35 -2.53 4.45 1.61
CA MET A 35 -2.44 4.14 0.18
C MET A 35 -1.18 3.37 -0.17
N VAL A 36 -1.29 2.58 -1.24
CA VAL A 36 -0.17 1.87 -1.85
C VAL A 36 -0.16 2.15 -3.33
N ARG A 37 1.00 2.49 -3.85
CA ARG A 37 1.27 2.73 -5.25
C ARG A 37 2.21 1.67 -5.77
N THR A 38 1.84 0.97 -6.83
CA THR A 38 2.69 -0.04 -7.46
C THR A 38 2.78 0.20 -8.96
N ARG A 39 3.97 -0.05 -9.52
CA ARG A 39 4.18 0.01 -10.96
C ARG A 39 3.93 -1.37 -11.57
N TRP A 40 2.89 -1.46 -12.39
CA TRP A 40 2.57 -2.64 -13.19
C TRP A 40 2.84 -2.34 -14.67
N ARG A 41 3.79 -3.04 -15.29
CA ARG A 41 4.27 -2.78 -16.66
C ARG A 41 4.67 -1.29 -16.81
N PHE A 42 3.93 -0.55 -17.63
CA PHE A 42 4.16 0.88 -17.93
C PHE A 42 3.18 1.81 -17.20
N THR A 43 2.34 1.27 -16.30
CA THR A 43 1.31 2.03 -15.61
C THR A 43 1.54 1.99 -14.10
N THR A 44 1.36 3.14 -13.46
CA THR A 44 1.30 3.24 -12.00
C THR A 44 -0.14 2.99 -11.56
N LYS A 45 -0.32 2.06 -10.63
CA LYS A 45 -1.61 1.72 -10.02
C LYS A 45 -1.57 2.14 -8.57
N GLU A 46 -2.60 2.86 -8.14
CA GLU A 46 -2.76 3.29 -6.75
C GLU A 46 -3.98 2.60 -6.16
N PHE A 47 -3.83 2.13 -4.93
CA PHE A 47 -4.83 1.38 -4.19
C PHE A 47 -4.94 1.98 -2.79
N THR A 48 -6.16 2.21 -2.30
CA THR A 48 -6.38 2.53 -0.90
C THR A 48 -6.39 1.24 -0.10
N ILE A 49 -5.72 1.22 1.05
CA ILE A 49 -5.71 0.05 1.94
C ILE A 49 -7.15 -0.35 2.34
N ALA A 50 -8.03 0.63 2.54
CA ALA A 50 -9.45 0.41 2.82
C ALA A 50 -10.20 -0.34 1.71
N SER A 51 -9.78 -0.23 0.44
CA SER A 51 -10.37 -1.00 -0.66
C SER A 51 -9.90 -2.44 -0.74
N LEU A 52 -8.74 -2.73 -0.13
CA LEU A 52 -8.11 -4.05 -0.16
C LEU A 52 -8.57 -4.93 0.99
N ILE A 53 -8.89 -4.34 2.13
CA ILE A 53 -9.41 -5.05 3.29
C ILE A 53 -10.95 -5.05 3.17
N PRO A 54 -11.61 -6.22 3.06
CA PRO A 54 -13.06 -6.26 3.05
C PRO A 54 -13.61 -5.63 4.35
N PRO A 55 -14.74 -4.90 4.30
CA PRO A 55 -15.43 -4.51 5.51
C PRO A 55 -15.87 -5.80 6.24
N ASP A 56 -15.53 -5.90 7.52
CA ASP A 56 -16.02 -6.94 8.44
C ASP A 56 -17.56 -7.05 8.41
#